data_AF-A0A7V3XCT6-F1
#
_entry.id   AF-A0A7V3XCT6-F1
#
_cell.length_a   1.000
_cell.length_b   1.000
_cell.length_c   1.000
_cell.angle_alpha   90.00
_cell.angle_beta   90.00
_cell.angle_gamma   90.00
#
_symmetry.space_group_name_H-M   'P 1'
#
loop_
_entity.id
_entity.type
_entity.pdbx_description
1 polymer ?
#
loop_
_entity_poly.entity_id
_entity_poly.type
_entity_poly.pdbx_seq_one_letter_code
_entity_poly.pdbx_strand_id
1 'polypeptide(L)'
;MDWLLSSLIISVSVLVLVLLLVRYKQKKRIVAQVEQDIEDLREVPIHQVDNPTETDLKAYELIKEYRNKIWWNVVVSTDVNPRMVYQLSYELIREIAKLYYPLKDKPEFQASVHDLVELNYRISQRIKANLETFPFNKVKNFNIENILKYKNFYSQVTGHSAFKFFKKHKYLYDVGKALWAVYNYSNPWYWGRQVFLTVSQESVVRYLLSMIITVVGEESILLYSRRGVKSAPTLVEYSIACEMINMALADGVVTSREYEIILEYILKNAALDDPLKMNLLRFLLGKKPVSYDVMGVNYEKGDKARLLRQVEKVARADELNLSRKMELLSRLEERLGVSSKYRDELERKALPAGELDALSVQVINKKREEAILRLMVQAAAACHKWSESLREYLWARALAYPLVPFSETEFSEILKELEHKTEPRELIQVLDAQPFKNRALLEVLDVLLWQLPLTKGDEVYYYNLSELLGMRKEADKYLVDKLKSKLPKHDLISPPPAEILRYLFRELDPAERILALQETSTKYRFRNVDRTRARDAYFWLTATDRRLLFVATAQMEGVSYRHSVEFGPETEISVRKGRLYDEYILKGPEGKVLTITNTLFRGSHLEKIFELWRRSSS
;
A
#
# COMPACT_ATOMS: atom_id res chain seq x y z
N MET A 1 17.14 -1.00 -63.94
CA MET A 1 16.26 -0.69 -62.79
C MET A 1 15.75 -1.96 -62.11
N ASP A 2 15.45 -3.02 -62.85
CA ASP A 2 14.81 -4.23 -62.30
C ASP A 2 15.60 -4.94 -61.19
N TRP A 3 16.94 -4.94 -61.27
CA TRP A 3 17.79 -5.53 -60.23
C TRP A 3 17.69 -4.82 -58.87
N LEU A 4 17.47 -3.49 -58.86
CA LEU A 4 17.27 -2.72 -57.63
C LEU A 4 15.93 -3.07 -56.99
N LEU A 5 14.88 -3.21 -57.80
CA LEU A 5 13.53 -3.54 -57.33
C LEU A 5 13.46 -4.96 -56.78
N SER A 6 14.12 -5.93 -57.44
CA SER A 6 14.27 -7.29 -56.91
C SER A 6 15.07 -7.32 -55.61
N SER A 7 16.17 -6.56 -55.51
CA SER A 7 16.97 -6.51 -54.28
C SER A 7 16.18 -5.93 -53.09
N LEU A 8 15.34 -4.92 -53.33
CA LEU A 8 14.50 -4.31 -52.31
C LEU A 8 13.40 -5.28 -51.83
N ILE A 9 12.74 -6.00 -52.74
CA ILE A 9 11.70 -6.99 -52.38
C ILE A 9 12.30 -8.13 -51.56
N ILE A 10 13.49 -8.62 -51.93
CA ILE A 10 14.19 -9.67 -51.19
C ILE A 10 14.58 -9.16 -49.79
N SER A 11 15.13 -7.95 -49.70
CA SER A 11 15.49 -7.34 -48.40
C SER A 11 14.28 -7.18 -47.48
N VAL A 12 13.13 -6.72 -48.00
CA VAL A 12 11.89 -6.59 -47.23
C VAL A 12 11.37 -7.95 -46.78
N SER A 13 11.41 -8.96 -47.66
CA SER A 13 10.95 -10.31 -47.34
C SER A 13 11.82 -10.98 -46.27
N VAL A 14 13.14 -10.81 -46.33
CA VAL A 14 14.08 -11.28 -45.30
C VAL A 14 13.81 -10.56 -43.97
N LEU A 15 13.61 -9.24 -43.98
CA LEU A 15 13.29 -8.47 -42.77
C LEU A 15 11.96 -8.91 -42.14
N VAL A 16 10.93 -9.15 -42.94
CA VAL A 16 9.65 -9.69 -42.47
C VAL A 16 9.85 -11.06 -41.85
N LEU A 17 10.59 -11.97 -42.51
CA LEU A 17 10.86 -13.32 -41.98
C LEU A 17 11.62 -13.28 -40.64
N VAL A 18 12.63 -12.41 -40.51
CA VAL A 18 13.36 -12.22 -39.25
C VAL A 18 12.44 -11.70 -38.15
N LEU A 19 11.57 -10.73 -38.45
CA LEU A 19 10.58 -10.23 -37.49
C LEU A 19 9.57 -11.31 -37.06
N LEU A 20 9.11 -12.16 -37.99
CA LEU A 20 8.24 -13.31 -37.68
C LEU A 20 8.95 -14.30 -36.74
N LEU A 21 10.22 -14.62 -36.99
CA LEU A 21 11.01 -15.54 -36.16
C LEU A 21 11.29 -14.98 -34.76
N VAL A 22 11.67 -13.70 -34.66
CA VAL A 22 11.88 -13.03 -33.36
C VAL A 22 10.59 -13.03 -32.54
N ARG A 23 9.46 -12.72 -33.18
CA ARG A 23 8.14 -12.74 -32.51
C ARG A 23 7.68 -14.13 -32.13
N TYR A 24 7.94 -15.15 -32.96
CA TYR A 24 7.67 -16.54 -32.61
C TYR A 24 8.48 -16.98 -31.38
N LYS A 25 9.76 -16.60 -31.30
CA LYS A 25 10.60 -16.84 -30.12
C LYS A 25 10.08 -16.09 -28.89
N GLN A 26 9.68 -14.83 -29.02
CA GLN A 26 9.07 -14.06 -27.92
C GLN A 26 7.77 -14.71 -27.43
N LYS A 27 6.88 -15.13 -28.34
CA LYS A 27 5.65 -15.84 -28.00
C LYS A 27 5.95 -17.13 -27.26
N LYS A 28 6.92 -17.94 -27.73
CA LYS A 28 7.32 -19.18 -27.07
C LYS A 28 7.87 -18.93 -25.66
N ARG A 29 8.67 -17.87 -25.47
CA ARG A 29 9.17 -17.47 -24.15
C ARG A 29 8.04 -17.02 -23.21
N ILE A 30 7.10 -16.21 -23.70
CA ILE A 30 5.96 -15.75 -22.89
C ILE A 30 5.07 -16.94 -22.52
N VAL A 31 4.79 -17.85 -23.45
CA VAL A 31 4.00 -19.05 -23.16
C VAL A 31 4.72 -19.93 -22.14
N ALA A 32 6.02 -20.18 -22.30
CA ALA A 32 6.78 -20.97 -21.34
C ALA A 32 6.83 -20.30 -19.95
N GLN A 33 6.99 -18.97 -19.91
CA GLN A 33 6.97 -18.22 -18.65
C GLN A 33 5.58 -18.25 -18.01
N VAL A 34 4.51 -18.11 -18.77
CA VAL A 34 3.13 -18.22 -18.26
C VAL A 34 2.82 -19.64 -17.80
N GLU A 35 3.33 -20.66 -18.50
CA GLU A 35 3.17 -22.06 -18.11
C GLU A 35 3.91 -22.35 -16.80
N GLN A 36 5.14 -21.84 -16.66
CA GLN A 36 5.90 -21.87 -15.41
C GLN A 36 5.18 -21.09 -14.29
N ASP A 37 4.70 -19.87 -14.56
CA ASP A 37 3.94 -19.08 -13.58
C ASP A 37 2.64 -19.80 -13.17
N ILE A 38 1.97 -20.50 -14.10
CA ILE A 38 0.78 -21.32 -13.81
C ILE A 38 1.17 -22.54 -12.96
N GLU A 39 2.31 -23.16 -13.23
CA GLU A 39 2.83 -24.30 -12.47
C GLU A 39 3.22 -23.88 -11.04
N ASP A 40 3.90 -22.75 -10.89
CA ASP A 40 4.18 -22.12 -9.59
C ASP A 40 2.88 -21.78 -8.83
N LEU A 41 1.85 -21.28 -9.54
CA LEU A 41 0.53 -21.03 -8.96
C LEU A 41 -0.23 -22.33 -8.64
N ARG A 42 0.04 -23.45 -9.33
CA ARG A 42 -0.57 -24.73 -8.98
C ARG A 42 -0.11 -25.21 -7.62
N GLU A 43 1.08 -24.84 -7.19
CA GLU A 43 1.69 -25.24 -5.92
C GLU A 43 1.28 -24.33 -4.74
N VAL A 44 -0.03 -24.23 -4.46
CA VAL A 44 -0.45 -23.73 -3.14
C VAL A 44 0.17 -24.65 -2.07
N PRO A 45 1.02 -24.14 -1.17
CA PRO A 45 1.66 -24.98 -0.17
C PRO A 45 0.61 -25.51 0.79
N ILE A 46 0.60 -26.83 1.00
CA ILE A 46 -0.23 -27.49 2.01
C ILE A 46 0.57 -27.48 3.31
N HIS A 47 0.04 -26.84 4.34
CA HIS A 47 0.61 -26.84 5.68
C HIS A 47 0.20 -28.14 6.36
N GLN A 48 1.17 -29.06 6.50
CA GLN A 48 0.95 -30.30 7.22
C GLN A 48 1.11 -30.06 8.72
N VAL A 49 0.28 -30.74 9.52
CA VAL A 49 0.45 -30.80 10.97
C VAL A 49 1.74 -31.53 11.30
N ASP A 50 2.42 -31.10 12.35
CA ASP A 50 3.62 -31.77 12.87
C ASP A 50 3.32 -33.23 13.22
N ASN A 51 4.15 -34.15 12.73
CA ASN A 51 3.98 -35.60 12.89
C ASN A 51 2.59 -36.08 12.43
N PRO A 52 2.29 -35.99 11.12
CA PRO A 52 0.99 -36.37 10.58
C PRO A 52 0.76 -37.88 10.77
N THR A 53 -0.46 -38.24 11.19
CA THR A 53 -0.91 -39.64 11.19
C THR A 53 -1.16 -40.13 9.78
N GLU A 54 -1.27 -41.45 9.60
CA GLU A 54 -1.69 -42.02 8.32
C GLU A 54 -3.04 -41.46 7.84
N THR A 55 -3.97 -41.20 8.77
CA THR A 55 -5.26 -40.57 8.47
C THR A 55 -5.10 -39.13 7.99
N ASP A 56 -4.20 -38.36 8.62
CA ASP A 56 -3.89 -36.99 8.18
C ASP A 56 -3.29 -36.99 6.77
N LEU A 57 -2.37 -37.92 6.48
CA LEU A 57 -1.77 -38.07 5.15
C LEU A 57 -2.82 -38.36 4.08
N LYS A 58 -3.76 -39.29 4.34
CA LYS A 58 -4.90 -39.57 3.45
C LYS A 58 -5.78 -38.35 3.24
N ALA A 59 -6.02 -37.55 4.28
CA ALA A 59 -6.79 -36.32 4.17
C ALA A 59 -6.05 -35.25 3.33
N TYR A 60 -4.73 -35.14 3.43
CA TYR A 60 -3.94 -34.26 2.56
C TYR A 60 -3.93 -34.71 1.10
N GLU A 61 -3.89 -36.02 0.84
CA GLU A 61 -4.05 -36.56 -0.51
C GLU A 61 -5.42 -36.19 -1.10
N LEU A 62 -6.49 -36.29 -0.30
CA LEU A 62 -7.83 -35.87 -0.71
C LEU A 62 -7.88 -34.37 -1.07
N ILE A 63 -7.20 -33.50 -0.32
CA ILE A 63 -7.08 -32.06 -0.67
C ILE A 63 -6.39 -31.89 -2.02
N LYS A 64 -5.31 -32.63 -2.27
CA LYS A 64 -4.59 -32.60 -3.57
C LYS A 64 -5.49 -33.07 -4.70
N GLU A 65 -6.31 -34.11 -4.50
CA GLU A 65 -7.28 -34.57 -5.50
C GLU A 65 -8.32 -33.51 -5.83
N TYR A 66 -8.89 -32.82 -4.84
CA TYR A 66 -9.84 -31.74 -5.07
C TYR A 66 -9.21 -30.55 -5.82
N ARG A 67 -7.97 -30.19 -5.49
CA ARG A 67 -7.22 -29.19 -6.26
C ARG A 67 -7.01 -29.62 -7.69
N ASN A 68 -6.59 -30.87 -7.90
CA ASN A 68 -6.40 -31.43 -9.24
C ASN A 68 -7.73 -31.41 -10.03
N LYS A 69 -8.86 -31.73 -9.41
CA LYS A 69 -10.19 -31.60 -10.03
C LYS A 69 -10.47 -30.16 -10.47
N ILE A 70 -10.12 -29.15 -9.67
CA ILE A 70 -10.29 -27.72 -10.03
C ILE A 70 -9.41 -27.35 -11.23
N TRP A 71 -8.18 -27.86 -11.29
CA TRP A 71 -7.23 -27.52 -12.35
C TRP A 71 -7.49 -28.27 -13.67
N TRP A 72 -7.95 -29.52 -13.62
CA TRP A 72 -8.11 -30.39 -14.79
C TRP A 72 -9.54 -30.43 -15.35
N ASN A 73 -10.57 -30.14 -14.56
CA ASN A 73 -11.94 -30.08 -15.08
C ASN A 73 -12.16 -28.75 -15.82
N VAL A 74 -11.94 -28.81 -17.14
CA VAL A 74 -12.21 -27.72 -18.13
C VAL A 74 -13.66 -27.21 -18.07
N VAL A 75 -14.58 -28.00 -17.49
CA VAL A 75 -16.02 -27.75 -17.47
C VAL A 75 -16.50 -27.07 -16.18
N VAL A 76 -15.62 -26.73 -15.23
CA VAL A 76 -15.96 -25.69 -14.26
C VAL A 76 -16.02 -24.40 -15.07
N SER A 77 -17.20 -24.12 -15.64
CA SER A 77 -17.54 -22.79 -16.13
C SER A 77 -17.05 -21.84 -15.07
N THR A 78 -16.08 -20.99 -15.42
CA THR A 78 -15.25 -20.18 -14.52
C THR A 78 -16.03 -19.11 -13.75
N ASP A 79 -17.32 -19.36 -13.51
CA ASP A 79 -18.13 -18.72 -12.52
C ASP A 79 -17.61 -19.10 -11.14
N VAL A 80 -17.04 -18.10 -10.47
CA VAL A 80 -17.01 -18.06 -9.00
C VAL A 80 -18.45 -17.86 -8.52
N ASN A 81 -19.29 -18.88 -8.69
CA ASN A 81 -20.59 -18.91 -8.07
C ASN A 81 -20.38 -19.27 -6.60
N PRO A 82 -20.73 -18.39 -5.65
CA PRO A 82 -20.55 -18.67 -4.23
C PRO A 82 -21.13 -20.03 -3.83
N ARG A 83 -22.27 -20.44 -4.42
CA ARG A 83 -22.91 -21.74 -4.15
C ARG A 83 -21.99 -22.92 -4.48
N MET A 84 -21.26 -22.85 -5.59
CA MET A 84 -20.33 -23.91 -5.99
C MET A 84 -19.15 -23.99 -5.02
N VAL A 85 -18.63 -22.83 -4.58
CA VAL A 85 -17.55 -22.78 -3.59
C VAL A 85 -17.99 -23.40 -2.27
N TYR A 86 -19.19 -23.06 -1.79
CA TYR A 86 -19.77 -23.64 -0.59
C TYR A 86 -19.97 -25.15 -0.74
N GLN A 87 -20.50 -25.62 -1.87
CA GLN A 87 -20.74 -27.04 -2.11
C GLN A 87 -19.43 -27.83 -2.13
N LEU A 88 -18.41 -27.37 -2.89
CA LEU A 88 -17.10 -28.03 -2.94
C LEU A 88 -16.43 -28.07 -1.57
N SER A 89 -16.53 -26.98 -0.81
CA SER A 89 -15.99 -26.89 0.55
C SER A 89 -16.71 -27.86 1.49
N TYR A 90 -18.04 -27.91 1.45
CA TYR A 90 -18.85 -28.81 2.28
C TYR A 90 -18.60 -30.30 1.95
N GLU A 91 -18.52 -30.65 0.66
CA GLU A 91 -18.19 -32.00 0.24
C GLU A 91 -16.80 -32.42 0.75
N LEU A 92 -15.80 -31.55 0.62
CA LEU A 92 -14.45 -31.80 1.16
C LEU A 92 -14.47 -32.00 2.68
N ILE A 93 -15.14 -31.11 3.43
CA ILE A 93 -15.30 -31.23 4.89
C ILE A 93 -15.88 -32.60 5.25
N ARG A 94 -16.94 -33.02 4.55
CA ARG A 94 -17.62 -34.30 4.80
C ARG A 94 -16.73 -35.51 4.49
N GLU A 95 -16.02 -35.51 3.37
CA GLU A 95 -15.11 -36.59 3.01
C GLU A 95 -13.91 -36.68 3.97
N ILE A 96 -13.37 -35.54 4.43
CA ILE A 96 -12.36 -35.52 5.49
C ILE A 96 -12.93 -36.08 6.80
N ALA A 97 -14.14 -35.69 7.19
CA ALA A 97 -14.78 -36.19 8.40
C ALA A 97 -14.94 -37.73 8.39
N LYS A 98 -15.28 -38.32 7.24
CA LYS A 98 -15.37 -39.78 7.07
C LYS A 98 -14.05 -40.50 7.32
N LEU A 99 -12.91 -39.89 6.98
CA LEU A 99 -11.59 -40.48 7.25
C LEU A 99 -11.32 -40.61 8.75
N TYR A 100 -11.75 -39.63 9.56
CA TYR A 100 -11.55 -39.65 11.02
C TYR A 100 -12.61 -40.45 11.77
N TYR A 101 -13.84 -40.51 11.27
CA TYR A 101 -14.97 -41.17 11.93
C TYR A 101 -15.69 -42.17 11.01
N PRO A 102 -15.01 -43.22 10.50
CA PRO A 102 -15.54 -44.11 9.46
C PRO A 102 -16.75 -44.96 9.90
N LEU A 103 -16.93 -45.17 11.21
CA LEU A 103 -18.01 -45.98 11.77
C LEU A 103 -19.29 -45.18 12.08
N LYS A 104 -19.30 -43.86 11.83
CA LYS A 104 -20.44 -43.00 12.14
C LYS A 104 -21.27 -42.78 10.87
N ASP A 105 -22.60 -42.84 11.00
CA ASP A 105 -23.52 -42.62 9.87
C ASP A 105 -23.42 -41.20 9.30
N LYS A 106 -23.13 -40.22 10.16
CA LYS A 106 -22.97 -38.80 9.80
C LYS A 106 -21.68 -38.24 10.43
N PRO A 107 -20.51 -38.54 9.85
CA PRO A 107 -19.20 -38.13 10.38
C PRO A 107 -19.05 -36.61 10.52
N GLU A 108 -19.63 -35.85 9.61
CA GLU A 108 -19.57 -34.39 9.60
C GLU A 108 -20.18 -33.74 10.86
N PHE A 109 -21.12 -34.42 11.51
CA PHE A 109 -21.79 -33.95 12.74
C PHE A 109 -21.12 -34.42 14.04
N GLN A 110 -19.91 -34.99 13.96
CA GLN A 110 -19.11 -35.27 15.15
C GLN A 110 -18.47 -33.99 15.74
N ALA A 111 -18.43 -32.89 14.99
CA ALA A 111 -18.02 -31.58 15.47
C ALA A 111 -19.17 -30.88 16.21
N SER A 112 -18.86 -30.15 17.28
CA SER A 112 -19.87 -29.33 17.95
C SER A 112 -20.24 -28.10 17.13
N VAL A 113 -21.38 -27.47 17.43
CA VAL A 113 -21.78 -26.19 16.77
C VAL A 113 -20.71 -25.11 16.99
N HIS A 114 -20.12 -25.06 18.19
CA HIS A 114 -19.02 -24.16 18.51
C HIS A 114 -17.83 -24.39 17.57
N ASP A 115 -17.42 -25.64 17.39
CA ASP A 115 -16.27 -25.97 16.54
C ASP A 115 -16.52 -25.65 15.07
N LEU A 116 -17.78 -25.78 14.60
CA LEU A 116 -18.15 -25.38 13.23
C LEU A 116 -18.15 -23.86 13.03
N VAL A 117 -18.53 -23.08 14.04
CA VAL A 117 -18.42 -21.62 14.00
C VAL A 117 -16.94 -21.21 14.02
N GLU A 118 -16.12 -21.85 14.86
CA GLU A 118 -14.68 -21.60 14.92
C GLU A 118 -14.00 -21.97 13.59
N LEU A 119 -14.36 -23.11 13.00
CA LEU A 119 -13.90 -23.53 11.66
C LEU A 119 -14.15 -22.43 10.62
N ASN A 120 -15.38 -21.93 10.54
CA ASN A 120 -15.74 -20.85 9.60
C ASN A 120 -14.96 -19.57 9.86
N TYR A 121 -14.74 -19.21 11.13
CA TYR A 121 -13.94 -18.06 11.51
C TYR A 121 -12.48 -18.20 11.05
N ARG A 122 -11.83 -19.35 11.34
CA ARG A 122 -10.44 -19.62 10.93
C ARG A 122 -10.27 -19.63 9.42
N ILE A 123 -11.19 -20.29 8.70
CA ILE A 123 -11.22 -20.28 7.23
C ILE A 123 -11.31 -18.83 6.71
N SER A 124 -12.23 -18.03 7.24
CA SER A 124 -12.43 -16.63 6.80
C SER A 124 -11.19 -15.78 7.01
N GLN A 125 -10.51 -15.91 8.16
CA GLN A 125 -9.28 -15.17 8.46
C GLN A 125 -8.13 -15.57 7.54
N ARG A 126 -7.94 -16.88 7.30
CA ARG A 126 -6.88 -17.38 6.42
C ARG A 126 -7.11 -16.98 4.95
N ILE A 127 -8.35 -17.04 4.48
CA ILE A 127 -8.73 -16.54 3.15
C ILE A 127 -8.42 -15.04 3.06
N LYS A 128 -8.84 -14.24 4.06
CA LYS A 128 -8.57 -12.79 4.08
C LYS A 128 -7.07 -12.49 4.02
N ALA A 129 -6.25 -13.18 4.82
CA ALA A 129 -4.81 -13.03 4.81
C ALA A 129 -4.21 -13.38 3.44
N ASN A 130 -4.64 -14.48 2.83
CA ASN A 130 -4.20 -14.86 1.49
C ASN A 130 -4.63 -13.85 0.41
N LEU A 131 -5.81 -13.23 0.54
CA LEU A 131 -6.26 -12.16 -0.36
C LEU A 131 -5.38 -10.88 -0.28
N GLU A 132 -4.63 -10.70 0.80
CA GLU A 132 -3.67 -9.59 0.96
C GLU A 132 -2.31 -9.87 0.30
N THR A 133 -2.06 -11.12 -0.11
CA THR A 133 -0.83 -11.52 -0.80
C THR A 133 -0.98 -11.47 -2.32
N PHE A 134 0.13 -11.39 -3.06
CA PHE A 134 0.11 -11.52 -4.52
C PHE A 134 -0.27 -12.96 -4.91
N PRO A 135 -1.10 -13.18 -5.95
CA PRO A 135 -1.63 -12.21 -6.91
C PRO A 135 -2.93 -11.50 -6.50
N PHE A 136 -3.51 -11.83 -5.34
CA PHE A 136 -4.85 -11.38 -4.96
C PHE A 136 -4.95 -9.94 -4.46
N ASN A 137 -3.86 -9.38 -3.95
CA ASN A 137 -3.84 -8.02 -3.41
C ASN A 137 -4.32 -6.93 -4.38
N LYS A 138 -4.19 -7.16 -5.69
CA LYS A 138 -4.69 -6.27 -6.75
C LYS A 138 -6.15 -6.51 -7.10
N VAL A 139 -6.66 -7.71 -6.85
CA VAL A 139 -8.04 -8.10 -7.22
C VAL A 139 -9.02 -8.11 -6.06
N LYS A 140 -8.56 -8.05 -4.80
CA LYS A 140 -9.43 -8.10 -3.61
C LYS A 140 -10.49 -6.99 -3.54
N ASN A 141 -10.26 -5.88 -4.23
CA ASN A 141 -11.19 -4.74 -4.29
C ASN A 141 -12.13 -4.78 -5.51
N PHE A 142 -12.08 -5.83 -6.35
CA PHE A 142 -13.06 -5.96 -7.42
C PHE A 142 -14.43 -6.27 -6.82
N ASN A 143 -15.38 -5.37 -7.08
CA ASN A 143 -16.79 -5.65 -6.81
C ASN A 143 -17.23 -6.89 -7.63
N ILE A 144 -17.93 -7.83 -6.98
CA ILE A 144 -18.55 -8.99 -7.62
C ILE A 144 -19.38 -8.56 -8.83
N GLU A 145 -20.05 -7.41 -8.74
CA GLU A 145 -20.79 -6.82 -9.85
C GLU A 145 -19.93 -6.56 -11.09
N ASN A 146 -18.68 -6.11 -10.93
CA ASN A 146 -17.78 -5.87 -12.06
C ASN A 146 -17.36 -7.19 -12.73
N ILE A 147 -17.16 -8.25 -11.93
CA ILE A 147 -16.86 -9.59 -12.43
C ILE A 147 -18.07 -10.11 -13.25
N LEU A 148 -19.27 -9.98 -12.70
CA LEU A 148 -20.52 -10.38 -13.37
C LEU A 148 -20.80 -9.54 -14.64
N LYS A 149 -20.55 -8.23 -14.62
CA LYS A 149 -20.68 -7.35 -15.80
C LYS A 149 -19.72 -7.78 -16.90
N TYR A 150 -18.47 -8.10 -16.57
CA TYR A 150 -17.48 -8.55 -17.54
C TYR A 150 -17.87 -9.88 -18.18
N LYS A 151 -18.40 -10.81 -17.37
CA LYS A 151 -18.95 -12.07 -17.87
C LYS A 151 -20.18 -11.86 -18.75
N ASN A 152 -21.11 -11.01 -18.34
CA ASN A 152 -22.29 -10.69 -19.14
C ASN A 152 -21.89 -10.09 -20.48
N PHE A 153 -20.89 -9.21 -20.50
CA PHE A 153 -20.31 -8.69 -21.72
C PHE A 153 -19.70 -9.81 -22.59
N TYR A 154 -18.88 -10.69 -22.01
CA TYR A 154 -18.28 -11.81 -22.74
C TYR A 154 -19.31 -12.79 -23.30
N SER A 155 -20.31 -13.16 -22.51
CA SER A 155 -21.41 -14.06 -22.92
C SER A 155 -22.33 -13.41 -23.95
N GLN A 156 -22.56 -12.09 -23.88
CA GLN A 156 -23.29 -11.35 -24.92
C GLN A 156 -22.51 -11.30 -26.23
N VAL A 157 -21.20 -11.02 -26.18
CA VAL A 157 -20.33 -10.97 -27.37
C VAL A 157 -20.22 -12.35 -28.03
N THR A 158 -20.01 -13.41 -27.23
CA THR A 158 -19.92 -14.78 -27.74
C THR A 158 -21.27 -15.39 -28.10
N GLY A 159 -22.35 -14.91 -27.49
CA GLY A 159 -23.72 -15.34 -27.71
C GLY A 159 -24.41 -14.70 -28.92
N HIS A 160 -23.90 -13.57 -29.42
CA HIS A 160 -24.49 -12.83 -30.53
C HIS A 160 -24.57 -13.69 -31.81
N SER A 161 -25.69 -13.56 -32.52
CA SER A 161 -25.96 -14.27 -33.79
C SER A 161 -24.82 -14.12 -34.81
N ALA A 162 -24.19 -12.95 -34.87
CA ALA A 162 -23.03 -12.68 -35.71
C ALA A 162 -21.83 -13.59 -35.34
N PHE A 163 -21.46 -13.67 -34.05
CA PHE A 163 -20.36 -14.53 -33.62
C PHE A 163 -20.64 -16.02 -33.87
N LYS A 164 -21.87 -16.46 -33.63
CA LYS A 164 -22.32 -17.82 -33.96
C LYS A 164 -22.33 -18.08 -35.48
N PHE A 165 -22.74 -17.09 -36.29
CA PHE A 165 -22.74 -17.15 -37.75
C PHE A 165 -21.31 -17.25 -38.31
N PHE A 166 -20.39 -16.44 -37.79
CA PHE A 166 -18.97 -16.54 -38.11
C PHE A 166 -18.43 -17.91 -37.71
N LYS A 167 -18.62 -18.37 -36.46
CA LYS A 167 -18.17 -19.69 -36.00
C LYS A 167 -18.73 -20.86 -36.84
N LYS A 168 -19.95 -20.73 -37.37
CA LYS A 168 -20.61 -21.73 -38.24
C LYS A 168 -20.02 -21.77 -39.66
N HIS A 169 -19.51 -20.65 -40.17
CA HIS A 169 -18.86 -20.56 -41.48
C HIS A 169 -17.33 -20.50 -41.30
N LYS A 170 -16.72 -21.69 -41.18
CA LYS A 170 -15.29 -21.86 -40.90
C LYS A 170 -14.39 -20.99 -41.80
N TYR A 171 -14.71 -20.86 -43.09
CA TYR A 171 -13.99 -19.99 -44.02
C TYR A 171 -14.09 -18.48 -43.70
N LEU A 172 -15.29 -17.96 -43.40
CA LEU A 172 -15.46 -16.55 -43.00
C LEU A 172 -14.88 -16.27 -41.62
N TYR A 173 -14.93 -17.27 -40.73
CA TYR A 173 -14.23 -17.22 -39.46
C TYR A 173 -12.72 -17.18 -39.67
N ASP A 174 -12.16 -18.02 -40.53
CA ASP A 174 -10.72 -18.08 -40.78
C ASP A 174 -10.21 -16.86 -41.54
N VAL A 175 -10.95 -16.35 -42.52
CA VAL A 175 -10.65 -15.09 -43.24
C VAL A 175 -10.85 -13.88 -42.35
N GLY A 176 -11.95 -13.82 -41.58
CA GLY A 176 -12.19 -12.76 -40.61
C GLY A 176 -11.17 -12.77 -39.49
N LYS A 177 -10.75 -13.95 -39.01
CA LYS A 177 -9.68 -14.14 -38.03
C LYS A 177 -8.32 -13.85 -38.64
N ALA A 178 -8.09 -14.08 -39.94
CA ALA A 178 -6.88 -13.68 -40.64
C ALA A 178 -6.82 -12.17 -40.85
N LEU A 179 -7.91 -11.50 -41.23
CA LEU A 179 -7.99 -10.04 -41.39
C LEU A 179 -7.91 -9.32 -40.04
N TRP A 180 -8.65 -9.82 -39.03
CA TRP A 180 -8.60 -9.35 -37.66
C TRP A 180 -7.26 -9.66 -37.00
N ALA A 181 -6.65 -10.81 -37.33
CA ALA A 181 -5.27 -11.11 -36.97
C ALA A 181 -4.36 -10.11 -37.63
N VAL A 182 -4.32 -9.93 -38.94
CA VAL A 182 -3.46 -8.97 -39.65
C VAL A 182 -3.61 -7.55 -39.07
N TYR A 183 -4.84 -7.07 -38.84
CA TYR A 183 -5.12 -5.77 -38.24
C TYR A 183 -4.60 -5.65 -36.80
N ASN A 184 -4.77 -6.69 -35.97
CA ASN A 184 -4.28 -6.72 -34.59
C ASN A 184 -2.83 -7.24 -34.45
N TYR A 185 -2.25 -7.84 -35.49
CA TYR A 185 -0.90 -8.42 -35.56
C TYR A 185 0.17 -7.31 -35.61
N SER A 186 -0.24 -6.13 -36.07
CA SER A 186 0.46 -4.86 -35.89
C SER A 186 0.47 -4.36 -34.45
N ASN A 187 -0.37 -4.87 -33.55
CA ASN A 187 -0.46 -4.45 -32.14
C ASN A 187 -0.18 -5.61 -31.15
N PRO A 188 1.11 -5.91 -30.88
CA PRO A 188 1.51 -6.96 -29.92
C PRO A 188 0.91 -6.78 -28.52
N TRP A 189 0.62 -5.54 -28.13
CA TRP A 189 0.03 -5.21 -26.85
C TRP A 189 -1.41 -5.71 -26.71
N TYR A 190 -2.19 -5.74 -27.80
CA TYR A 190 -3.56 -6.24 -27.80
C TYR A 190 -3.62 -7.75 -27.54
N TRP A 191 -2.78 -8.54 -28.22
CA TRP A 191 -2.68 -9.99 -28.03
C TRP A 191 -2.11 -10.37 -26.68
N GLY A 192 -1.04 -9.68 -26.25
CA GLY A 192 -0.49 -9.82 -24.92
C GLY A 192 -1.57 -9.55 -23.87
N ARG A 193 -2.31 -8.45 -24.00
CA ARG A 193 -3.37 -8.10 -23.05
C ARG A 193 -4.57 -9.05 -23.09
N GLN A 194 -5.05 -9.51 -24.24
CA GLN A 194 -6.18 -10.45 -24.29
C GLN A 194 -5.83 -11.84 -23.75
N VAL A 195 -4.72 -12.42 -24.22
CA VAL A 195 -4.28 -13.74 -23.74
C VAL A 195 -3.91 -13.67 -22.27
N PHE A 196 -3.19 -12.62 -21.87
CA PHE A 196 -2.87 -12.40 -20.46
C PHE A 196 -4.15 -12.19 -19.64
N LEU A 197 -5.11 -11.35 -20.04
CA LEU A 197 -6.32 -11.11 -19.24
C LEU A 197 -7.20 -12.37 -19.12
N THR A 198 -7.45 -13.10 -20.19
CA THR A 198 -8.34 -14.28 -20.13
C THR A 198 -7.67 -15.45 -19.41
N VAL A 199 -6.41 -15.76 -19.75
CA VAL A 199 -5.64 -16.82 -19.07
C VAL A 199 -5.34 -16.43 -17.63
N SER A 200 -5.05 -15.16 -17.33
CA SER A 200 -4.84 -14.68 -15.96
C SER A 200 -6.12 -14.76 -15.14
N GLN A 201 -7.28 -14.38 -15.71
CA GLN A 201 -8.52 -14.39 -14.94
C GLN A 201 -8.93 -15.79 -14.56
N GLU A 202 -8.92 -16.73 -15.52
CA GLU A 202 -9.24 -18.13 -15.24
C GLU A 202 -8.22 -18.76 -14.29
N SER A 203 -6.93 -18.50 -14.48
CA SER A 203 -5.88 -19.00 -13.59
C SER A 203 -5.98 -18.40 -12.19
N VAL A 204 -6.28 -17.11 -12.06
CA VAL A 204 -6.50 -16.44 -10.76
C VAL A 204 -7.73 -17.01 -10.05
N VAL A 205 -8.82 -17.28 -10.79
CA VAL A 205 -10.01 -17.93 -10.22
C VAL A 205 -9.71 -19.36 -9.77
N ARG A 206 -9.04 -20.17 -10.60
CA ARG A 206 -8.64 -21.55 -10.23
C ARG A 206 -7.67 -21.56 -9.06
N TYR A 207 -6.75 -20.61 -9.02
CA TYR A 207 -5.85 -20.39 -7.91
C TYR A 207 -6.62 -20.01 -6.64
N LEU A 208 -7.61 -19.12 -6.74
CA LEU A 208 -8.46 -18.72 -5.62
C LEU A 208 -9.25 -19.90 -5.07
N LEU A 209 -9.88 -20.68 -5.95
CA LEU A 209 -10.62 -21.88 -5.58
C LEU A 209 -9.68 -22.92 -4.94
N SER A 210 -8.50 -23.14 -5.51
CA SER A 210 -7.49 -24.06 -4.95
C SER A 210 -7.02 -23.61 -3.57
N MET A 211 -6.83 -22.31 -3.38
CA MET A 211 -6.47 -21.72 -2.09
C MET A 211 -7.59 -21.91 -1.07
N ILE A 212 -8.85 -21.61 -1.42
CA ILE A 212 -10.01 -21.81 -0.53
C ILE A 212 -10.12 -23.28 -0.13
N ILE A 213 -10.05 -24.21 -1.09
CA ILE A 213 -10.10 -25.65 -0.84
C ILE A 213 -8.95 -26.13 0.04
N THR A 214 -7.74 -25.60 -0.17
CA THR A 214 -6.58 -25.92 0.68
C THR A 214 -6.82 -25.47 2.11
N VAL A 215 -7.23 -24.21 2.31
CA VAL A 215 -7.53 -23.65 3.63
C VAL A 215 -8.66 -24.42 4.31
N VAL A 216 -9.78 -24.66 3.62
CA VAL A 216 -10.92 -25.41 4.16
C VAL A 216 -10.48 -26.83 4.56
N GLY A 217 -9.73 -27.50 3.69
CA GLY A 217 -9.27 -28.86 3.94
C GLY A 217 -8.34 -28.96 5.14
N GLU A 218 -7.33 -28.09 5.23
CA GLU A 218 -6.41 -28.04 6.37
C GLU A 218 -7.14 -27.75 7.69
N GLU A 219 -8.06 -26.77 7.70
CA GLU A 219 -8.83 -26.46 8.89
C GLU A 219 -9.79 -27.59 9.28
N SER A 220 -10.29 -28.36 8.30
CA SER A 220 -11.12 -29.55 8.53
C SER A 220 -10.31 -30.70 9.14
N ILE A 221 -9.08 -30.92 8.65
CA ILE A 221 -8.12 -31.86 9.25
C ILE A 221 -7.90 -31.48 10.71
N LEU A 222 -7.60 -30.21 11.00
CA LEU A 222 -7.39 -29.73 12.36
C LEU A 222 -8.63 -29.92 13.26
N LEU A 223 -9.82 -29.69 12.72
CA LEU A 223 -11.09 -29.89 13.42
C LEU A 223 -11.30 -31.37 13.76
N TYR A 224 -11.30 -32.26 12.77
CA TYR A 224 -11.71 -33.65 12.97
C TYR A 224 -10.62 -34.54 13.59
N SER A 225 -9.33 -34.22 13.38
CA SER A 225 -8.20 -34.84 14.11
C SER A 225 -8.14 -34.42 15.58
N ARG A 226 -8.88 -33.36 15.98
CA ARG A 226 -8.85 -32.72 17.30
C ARG A 226 -7.48 -32.15 17.69
N ARG A 227 -6.55 -32.00 16.75
CA ARG A 227 -5.19 -31.48 16.98
C ARG A 227 -5.11 -29.95 17.01
N GLY A 228 -6.15 -29.25 16.56
CA GLY A 228 -6.15 -27.80 16.38
C GLY A 228 -7.28 -27.03 17.07
N VAL A 229 -8.02 -27.63 18.00
CA VAL A 229 -8.84 -26.83 18.93
C VAL A 229 -7.84 -26.16 19.85
N LYS A 230 -7.56 -24.87 19.59
CA LYS A 230 -6.55 -24.14 20.35
C LYS A 230 -6.95 -24.22 21.80
N SER A 231 -6.09 -24.85 22.59
CA SER A 231 -6.29 -24.86 24.03
C SER A 231 -6.37 -23.39 24.48
N ALA A 232 -7.27 -23.08 25.41
CA ALA A 232 -7.36 -21.74 25.99
C ALA A 232 -5.96 -21.16 26.38
N PRO A 233 -5.02 -21.97 26.91
CA PRO A 233 -3.63 -21.54 27.13
C PRO A 233 -2.93 -20.97 25.89
N THR A 234 -3.01 -21.64 24.73
CA THR A 234 -2.36 -21.18 23.48
C THR A 234 -2.89 -19.82 23.03
N LEU A 235 -4.20 -19.58 23.15
CA LEU A 235 -4.80 -18.29 22.80
C LEU A 235 -4.32 -17.17 23.72
N VAL A 236 -4.16 -17.47 25.01
CA VAL A 236 -3.60 -16.52 25.98
C VAL A 236 -2.14 -16.19 25.65
N GLU A 237 -1.27 -17.18 25.40
CA GLU A 237 0.13 -16.88 25.05
C GLU A 237 0.26 -16.07 23.76
N TYR A 238 -0.57 -16.38 22.77
CA TYR A 238 -0.57 -15.67 21.50
C TYR A 238 -0.98 -14.21 21.68
N SER A 239 -2.01 -13.93 22.51
CA SER A 239 -2.43 -12.57 22.77
C SER A 239 -1.39 -11.77 23.56
N ILE A 240 -0.71 -12.41 24.52
CA ILE A 240 0.43 -11.80 25.23
C ILE A 240 1.51 -11.37 24.24
N ALA A 241 1.91 -12.26 23.32
CA ALA A 241 2.91 -11.93 22.30
C ALA A 241 2.46 -10.77 21.40
N CYS A 242 1.19 -10.74 20.98
CA CYS A 242 0.64 -9.64 20.20
C CYS A 242 0.73 -8.29 20.93
N GLU A 243 0.36 -8.26 22.22
CA GLU A 243 0.43 -7.04 23.03
C GLU A 243 1.86 -6.60 23.30
N MET A 244 2.80 -7.53 23.49
CA MET A 244 4.23 -7.23 23.57
C MET A 244 4.74 -6.56 22.29
N ILE A 245 4.38 -7.09 21.11
CA ILE A 245 4.74 -6.50 19.80
C ILE A 245 4.11 -5.10 19.64
N ASN A 246 2.83 -4.95 19.99
CA ASN A 246 2.14 -3.66 19.93
C ASN A 246 2.78 -2.61 20.84
N MET A 247 3.20 -3.02 22.04
CA MET A 247 3.90 -2.15 22.99
C MET A 247 5.25 -1.69 22.42
N ALA A 248 6.07 -2.60 21.89
CA ALA A 248 7.34 -2.23 21.27
C ALA A 248 7.16 -1.31 20.04
N LEU A 249 6.09 -1.50 19.27
CA LEU A 249 5.80 -0.69 18.08
C LEU A 249 5.10 0.63 18.38
N ALA A 250 4.81 0.94 19.65
CA ALA A 250 4.12 2.17 20.05
C ALA A 250 4.72 3.42 19.40
N ASP A 251 6.05 3.50 19.35
CA ASP A 251 6.78 4.68 18.86
C ASP A 251 7.28 4.53 17.41
N GLY A 252 6.90 3.44 16.72
CA GLY A 252 7.35 3.14 15.36
C GLY A 252 8.81 2.67 15.26
N VAL A 253 9.53 2.62 16.38
CA VAL A 253 10.90 2.12 16.49
C VAL A 253 10.95 1.08 17.60
N VAL A 254 11.51 -0.10 17.29
CA VAL A 254 11.75 -1.18 18.25
C VAL A 254 13.24 -1.20 18.55
N THR A 255 13.60 -1.07 19.82
CA THR A 255 14.99 -1.11 20.29
C THR A 255 15.52 -2.55 20.29
N SER A 256 16.86 -2.72 20.27
CA SER A 256 17.48 -4.05 20.29
C SER A 256 17.07 -4.87 21.52
N ARG A 257 16.89 -4.23 22.67
CA ARG A 257 16.51 -4.87 23.93
C ARG A 257 15.04 -5.33 23.91
N GLU A 258 14.15 -4.56 23.30
CA GLU A 258 12.76 -4.99 23.08
C GLU A 258 12.68 -6.19 22.13
N TYR A 259 13.46 -6.19 21.04
CA TYR A 259 13.55 -7.36 20.15
C TYR A 259 13.99 -8.59 20.93
N GLU A 260 15.03 -8.49 21.76
CA GLU A 260 15.52 -9.61 22.56
C GLU A 260 14.41 -10.20 23.46
N ILE A 261 13.72 -9.35 24.23
CA ILE A 261 12.65 -9.78 25.14
C ILE A 261 11.49 -10.44 24.38
N ILE A 262 11.07 -9.85 23.26
CA ILE A 262 9.97 -10.37 22.45
C ILE A 262 10.36 -11.70 21.79
N LEU A 263 11.55 -11.77 21.20
CA LEU A 263 12.06 -12.99 20.56
C LEU A 263 12.25 -14.11 21.59
N GLU A 264 12.78 -13.80 22.76
CA GLU A 264 12.93 -14.76 23.85
C GLU A 264 11.57 -15.34 24.25
N TYR A 265 10.56 -14.49 24.42
CA TYR A 265 9.21 -14.93 24.74
C TYR A 265 8.62 -15.80 23.62
N ILE A 266 8.64 -15.34 22.36
CA ILE A 266 8.06 -16.08 21.23
C ILE A 266 8.74 -17.44 21.04
N LEU A 267 10.07 -17.47 21.04
CA LEU A 267 10.83 -18.67 20.68
C LEU A 267 10.80 -19.73 21.79
N LYS A 268 10.85 -19.31 23.07
CA LYS A 268 10.86 -20.23 24.22
C LYS A 268 9.46 -20.68 24.67
N ASN A 269 8.39 -20.06 24.20
CA ASN A 269 7.04 -20.43 24.61
C ASN A 269 6.56 -21.70 23.91
N ALA A 270 6.45 -22.80 24.66
CA ALA A 270 6.05 -24.10 24.15
C ALA A 270 4.55 -24.20 23.79
N ALA A 271 3.72 -23.29 24.30
CA ALA A 271 2.29 -23.27 23.97
C ALA A 271 1.99 -22.53 22.65
N LEU A 272 2.99 -21.83 22.08
CA LEU A 272 2.95 -21.32 20.72
C LEU A 272 3.51 -22.38 19.78
N ASP A 273 2.71 -22.80 18.80
CA ASP A 273 3.19 -23.65 17.71
C ASP A 273 4.08 -22.86 16.73
N ASP A 274 4.85 -23.57 15.92
CA ASP A 274 5.77 -22.95 14.96
C ASP A 274 5.06 -22.03 13.94
N PRO A 275 3.86 -22.36 13.42
CA PRO A 275 3.09 -21.43 12.59
C PRO A 275 2.75 -20.10 13.28
N LEU A 276 2.32 -20.12 14.55
CA LEU A 276 2.04 -18.91 15.31
C LEU A 276 3.32 -18.12 15.59
N LYS A 277 4.41 -18.78 15.95
CA LYS A 277 5.72 -18.13 16.11
C LYS A 277 6.13 -17.41 14.84
N MET A 278 6.06 -18.07 13.69
CA MET A 278 6.41 -17.48 12.39
C MET A 278 5.52 -16.28 12.04
N ASN A 279 4.23 -16.32 12.36
CA ASN A 279 3.33 -15.18 12.16
C ASN A 279 3.68 -13.99 13.06
N LEU A 280 3.95 -14.23 14.35
CA LEU A 280 4.39 -13.20 15.29
C LEU A 280 5.72 -12.56 14.85
N LEU A 281 6.68 -13.36 14.40
CA LEU A 281 7.95 -12.88 13.86
C LEU A 281 7.76 -12.03 12.60
N ARG A 282 6.82 -12.40 11.71
CA ARG A 282 6.47 -11.58 10.52
C ARG A 282 5.87 -10.24 10.91
N PHE A 283 5.01 -10.19 11.94
CA PHE A 283 4.46 -8.93 12.43
C PHE A 283 5.55 -8.02 13.00
N LEU A 284 6.43 -8.58 13.82
CA LEU A 284 7.55 -7.88 14.42
C LEU A 284 8.51 -7.33 13.34
N LEU A 285 8.92 -8.15 12.37
CA LEU A 285 9.77 -7.75 11.24
C LEU A 285 9.09 -6.71 10.34
N GLY A 286 7.79 -6.85 10.11
CA GLY A 286 7.00 -5.93 9.30
C GLY A 286 6.77 -4.58 9.96
N LYS A 287 7.10 -4.43 11.26
CA LYS A 287 6.79 -3.26 12.09
C LYS A 287 5.31 -2.85 12.00
N LYS A 288 4.42 -3.83 11.91
CA LYS A 288 2.98 -3.61 11.82
C LYS A 288 2.35 -3.95 13.17
N PRO A 289 1.55 -3.05 13.75
CA PRO A 289 0.79 -3.40 14.94
C PRO A 289 -0.14 -4.56 14.60
N VAL A 290 -0.22 -5.52 15.51
CA VAL A 290 -1.08 -6.68 15.37
C VAL A 290 -2.48 -6.25 15.76
N SER A 291 -3.36 -6.15 14.76
CA SER A 291 -4.80 -5.99 14.98
C SER A 291 -5.35 -7.34 15.42
N TYR A 292 -5.27 -7.59 16.73
CA TYR A 292 -5.88 -8.74 17.37
C TYR A 292 -6.99 -8.24 18.29
N ASP A 293 -8.21 -8.72 18.06
CA ASP A 293 -9.31 -8.42 18.96
C ASP A 293 -9.18 -9.26 20.22
N VAL A 294 -8.58 -8.65 21.24
CA VAL A 294 -8.38 -9.23 22.57
C VAL A 294 -9.71 -9.60 23.24
N MET A 295 -10.84 -9.02 22.80
CA MET A 295 -12.15 -9.13 23.45
C MET A 295 -12.75 -10.54 23.43
N GLY A 296 -12.23 -11.45 22.58
CA GLY A 296 -12.70 -12.83 22.51
C GLY A 296 -12.05 -13.80 23.51
N VAL A 297 -10.92 -13.44 24.12
CA VAL A 297 -10.20 -14.34 25.04
C VAL A 297 -10.69 -14.08 26.46
N ASN A 298 -11.32 -15.09 27.07
CA ASN A 298 -11.69 -15.02 28.48
C ASN A 298 -10.46 -15.27 29.34
N TYR A 299 -9.82 -14.19 29.83
CA TYR A 299 -8.64 -14.30 30.69
C TYR A 299 -9.03 -14.60 32.13
N GLU A 300 -8.45 -15.67 32.68
CA GLU A 300 -8.46 -15.85 34.12
C GLU A 300 -7.65 -14.74 34.81
N LYS A 301 -7.92 -14.49 36.10
CA LYS A 301 -7.24 -13.44 36.87
C LYS A 301 -5.70 -13.58 36.83
N GLY A 302 -5.20 -14.82 36.83
CA GLY A 302 -3.77 -15.12 36.70
C GLY A 302 -3.20 -14.74 35.33
N ASP A 303 -3.93 -15.01 34.26
CA ASP A 303 -3.51 -14.69 32.90
C ASP A 303 -3.44 -13.18 32.66
N LYS A 304 -4.41 -12.42 33.17
CA LYS A 304 -4.40 -10.95 33.10
C LYS A 304 -3.14 -10.35 33.71
N ALA A 305 -2.78 -10.81 34.92
CA ALA A 305 -1.58 -10.34 35.61
C ALA A 305 -0.29 -10.77 34.88
N ARG A 306 -0.28 -11.97 34.31
CA ARG A 306 0.85 -12.48 33.53
C ARG A 306 1.05 -11.71 32.23
N LEU A 307 -0.03 -11.43 31.49
CA LEU A 307 -0.02 -10.62 30.28
C LEU A 307 0.57 -9.24 30.57
N LEU A 308 0.02 -8.55 31.56
CA LEU A 308 0.46 -7.23 31.94
C LEU A 308 1.95 -7.22 32.29
N ARG A 309 2.43 -8.22 33.05
CA ARG A 309 3.84 -8.36 33.42
C ARG A 309 4.77 -8.52 32.21
N GLN A 310 4.39 -9.30 31.18
CA GLN A 310 5.26 -9.49 30.01
C GLN A 310 5.29 -8.24 29.12
N VAL A 311 4.15 -7.58 28.94
CA VAL A 311 4.08 -6.32 28.19
C VAL A 311 4.88 -5.21 28.90
N GLU A 312 4.80 -5.17 30.23
CA GLU A 312 5.56 -4.26 31.06
C GLU A 312 7.07 -4.46 30.95
N LYS A 313 7.57 -5.69 30.80
CA LYS A 313 8.99 -5.95 30.53
C LYS A 313 9.46 -5.32 29.22
N VAL A 314 8.61 -5.35 28.19
CA VAL A 314 8.91 -4.70 26.91
C VAL A 314 8.92 -3.19 27.08
N ALA A 315 7.92 -2.61 27.76
CA ALA A 315 7.89 -1.19 28.05
C ALA A 315 9.12 -0.72 28.86
N ARG A 316 9.55 -1.52 29.86
CA ARG A 316 10.77 -1.28 30.68
C ARG A 316 12.06 -1.29 29.87
N ALA A 317 12.09 -1.99 28.74
CA ALA A 317 13.29 -2.12 27.92
C ALA A 317 13.54 -0.90 27.04
N ASP A 318 12.53 -0.05 26.84
CA ASP A 318 12.68 1.22 26.16
C ASP A 318 13.03 2.33 27.15
N GLU A 319 14.31 2.70 27.17
CA GLU A 319 14.84 3.77 28.00
C GLU A 319 14.51 5.18 27.43
N LEU A 320 13.99 5.27 26.20
CA LEU A 320 13.97 6.53 25.43
C LEU A 320 12.58 7.17 25.26
N ASN A 321 11.48 6.43 25.26
CA ASN A 321 10.12 6.98 25.03
C ASN A 321 9.06 6.42 26.00
N LEU A 322 9.21 6.72 27.29
CA LEU A 322 8.27 6.24 28.32
C LEU A 322 6.83 6.73 28.13
N SER A 323 6.58 7.95 27.64
CA SER A 323 5.25 8.57 27.73
C SER A 323 4.15 7.84 26.95
N ARG A 324 4.39 7.49 25.68
CA ARG A 324 3.40 6.81 24.84
C ARG A 324 3.16 5.36 25.27
N LYS A 325 4.24 4.68 25.68
CA LYS A 325 4.16 3.32 26.23
C LYS A 325 3.43 3.29 27.57
N MET A 326 3.59 4.32 28.41
CA MET A 326 2.80 4.49 29.63
C MET A 326 1.30 4.67 29.34
N GLU A 327 0.95 5.47 28.33
CA GLU A 327 -0.47 5.64 27.93
C GLU A 327 -1.07 4.31 27.45
N LEU A 328 -0.34 3.55 26.62
CA LEU A 328 -0.79 2.23 26.16
C LEU A 328 -0.89 1.22 27.30
N LEU A 329 0.06 1.25 28.25
CA LEU A 329 0.03 0.39 29.43
C LEU A 329 -1.18 0.73 30.31
N SER A 330 -1.49 2.02 30.51
CA SER A 330 -2.67 2.47 31.24
C SER A 330 -3.98 1.98 30.59
N ARG A 331 -4.08 2.08 29.25
CA ARG A 331 -5.24 1.53 28.52
C ARG A 331 -5.35 0.02 28.65
N LEU A 332 -4.20 -0.68 28.66
CA LEU A 332 -4.16 -2.12 28.82
C LEU A 332 -4.61 -2.54 30.24
N GLU A 333 -4.18 -1.81 31.27
CA GLU A 333 -4.61 -2.00 32.66
C GLU A 333 -6.12 -1.83 32.83
N GLU A 334 -6.66 -0.73 32.28
CA GLU A 334 -8.10 -0.44 32.29
C GLU A 334 -8.89 -1.56 31.61
N ARG A 335 -8.43 -2.01 30.44
CA ARG A 335 -9.07 -3.09 29.68
C ARG A 335 -9.05 -4.43 30.43
N LEU A 336 -7.97 -4.73 31.15
CA LEU A 336 -7.84 -5.98 31.89
C LEU A 336 -8.52 -5.92 33.27
N GLY A 337 -8.71 -4.72 33.83
CA GLY A 337 -9.14 -4.51 35.21
C GLY A 337 -8.06 -4.92 36.22
N VAL A 338 -6.79 -4.73 35.88
CA VAL A 338 -5.63 -5.07 36.73
C VAL A 338 -4.63 -3.91 36.67
N SER A 339 -4.15 -3.45 37.83
CA SER A 339 -3.10 -2.40 37.91
C SER A 339 -1.70 -3.01 37.82
N SER A 340 -0.78 -2.36 37.09
CA SER A 340 0.64 -2.73 37.09
C SER A 340 1.35 -2.13 38.30
N LYS A 341 2.08 -2.98 39.02
CA LYS A 341 3.04 -2.52 40.04
C LYS A 341 4.13 -1.63 39.44
N TYR A 342 4.45 -1.73 38.16
CA TYR A 342 5.44 -0.88 37.52
C TYR A 342 4.95 0.51 37.24
N ARG A 343 3.68 0.67 36.89
CA ARG A 343 3.10 1.99 36.81
C ARG A 343 3.13 2.63 38.20
N ASP A 344 2.73 1.89 39.23
CA ASP A 344 2.85 2.36 40.61
C ASP A 344 4.33 2.66 40.99
N GLU A 345 5.29 1.81 40.60
CA GLU A 345 6.73 2.02 40.84
C GLU A 345 7.28 3.21 40.05
N LEU A 346 6.82 3.45 38.83
CA LEU A 346 7.20 4.59 37.99
C LEU A 346 6.56 5.86 38.50
N GLU A 347 5.29 5.85 38.91
CA GLU A 347 4.60 6.97 39.53
C GLU A 347 5.20 7.29 40.90
N ARG A 348 5.60 6.29 41.69
CA ARG A 348 6.34 6.45 42.96
C ARG A 348 7.82 6.81 42.76
N LYS A 349 8.46 6.39 41.66
CA LYS A 349 9.78 6.91 41.28
C LYS A 349 9.67 8.33 40.72
N ALA A 350 8.54 8.67 40.10
CA ALA A 350 8.24 10.01 39.62
C ALA A 350 7.90 10.98 40.77
N LEU A 351 7.47 10.48 41.94
CA LEU A 351 7.30 11.24 43.18
C LEU A 351 7.52 10.33 44.42
N PRO A 352 8.48 10.53 45.37
CA PRO A 352 9.39 11.68 45.62
C PRO A 352 10.83 11.31 46.11
N ALA A 353 11.87 11.90 45.52
CA ALA A 353 13.14 12.27 46.19
C ALA A 353 13.99 13.12 45.22
N GLY A 354 13.85 14.44 45.33
CA GLY A 354 14.78 15.46 44.81
C GLY A 354 15.00 15.47 43.30
N GLU A 355 14.22 16.30 42.58
CA GLU A 355 14.63 17.25 41.51
C GLU A 355 15.72 16.89 40.47
N LEU A 356 16.21 15.65 40.35
CA LEU A 356 17.32 15.34 39.45
C LEU A 356 16.94 14.47 38.24
N ASP A 357 15.86 13.68 38.26
CA ASP A 357 15.58 12.76 37.13
C ASP A 357 14.37 13.07 36.24
N ALA A 358 13.31 13.69 36.76
CA ALA A 358 12.33 14.34 35.87
C ALA A 358 12.96 15.55 35.18
N LEU A 359 13.78 16.30 35.95
CA LEU A 359 14.68 17.32 35.43
C LEU A 359 15.73 16.71 34.51
N SER A 360 16.31 15.51 34.74
CA SER A 360 17.26 14.93 33.77
C SER A 360 16.59 14.57 32.45
N VAL A 361 15.41 13.93 32.45
CA VAL A 361 14.70 13.60 31.19
C VAL A 361 14.21 14.87 30.50
N GLN A 362 13.66 15.84 31.24
CA GLN A 362 13.27 17.14 30.69
C GLN A 362 14.48 17.94 30.19
N VAL A 363 15.63 17.89 30.88
CA VAL A 363 16.88 18.54 30.48
C VAL A 363 17.51 17.82 29.30
N ILE A 364 17.46 16.50 29.21
CA ILE A 364 17.92 15.72 28.05
C ILE A 364 17.03 16.05 26.85
N ASN A 365 15.71 16.07 27.03
CA ASN A 365 14.75 16.44 26.00
C ASN A 365 14.87 17.92 25.60
N LYS A 366 15.15 18.82 26.55
CA LYS A 366 15.41 20.25 26.28
C LYS A 366 16.72 20.42 25.53
N LYS A 367 17.83 19.80 25.98
CA LYS A 367 19.13 19.81 25.29
C LYS A 367 19.05 19.21 23.89
N ARG A 368 18.21 18.18 23.72
CA ARG A 368 17.93 17.59 22.42
C ARG A 368 17.20 18.57 21.51
N GLU A 369 16.14 19.21 22.00
CA GLU A 369 15.41 20.21 21.23
C GLU A 369 16.30 21.42 20.93
N GLU A 370 17.14 21.82 21.88
CA GLU A 370 18.14 22.87 21.72
C GLU A 370 19.12 22.53 20.60
N ALA A 371 19.65 21.30 20.60
CA ALA A 371 20.52 20.82 19.52
C ALA A 371 19.79 20.86 18.17
N ILE A 372 18.52 20.45 18.12
CA ILE A 372 17.69 20.52 16.90
C ILE A 372 17.51 21.97 16.43
N LEU A 373 17.19 22.89 17.35
CA LEU A 373 17.03 24.32 17.05
C LEU A 373 18.34 24.96 16.57
N ARG A 374 19.47 24.67 17.22
CA ARG A 374 20.81 25.10 16.80
C ARG A 374 21.15 24.56 15.41
N LEU A 375 20.88 23.27 15.16
CA LEU A 375 21.06 22.66 13.84
C LEU A 375 20.21 23.33 12.75
N MET A 376 18.96 23.68 13.07
CA MET A 376 18.08 24.41 12.14
C MET A 376 18.60 25.81 11.83
N VAL A 377 19.09 26.50 12.85
CA VAL A 377 19.73 27.83 12.73
C VAL A 377 20.99 27.75 11.87
N GLN A 378 21.89 26.83 12.16
CA GLN A 378 23.14 26.64 11.41
C GLN A 378 22.87 26.23 9.95
N ALA A 379 21.90 25.34 9.71
CA ALA A 379 21.48 24.95 8.36
C ALA A 379 20.98 26.16 7.55
N ALA A 380 20.24 27.07 8.18
CA ALA A 380 19.75 28.27 7.55
C ALA A 380 20.85 29.32 7.30
N ALA A 381 21.79 29.46 8.24
CA ALA A 381 22.97 30.31 8.08
C ALA A 381 23.83 29.87 6.87
N ALA A 382 24.05 28.55 6.73
CA ALA A 382 24.83 27.96 5.66
C ALA A 382 24.26 28.24 4.26
N CYS A 383 22.96 28.52 4.15
CA CYS A 383 22.30 28.75 2.87
C CYS A 383 21.97 30.22 2.58
N HIS A 384 22.43 31.15 3.43
CA HIS A 384 22.34 32.59 3.23
C HIS A 384 20.91 33.14 2.99
N LYS A 385 19.88 32.39 3.40
CA LYS A 385 18.47 32.77 3.22
C LYS A 385 17.71 32.57 4.52
N TRP A 386 17.65 33.62 5.33
CA TRP A 386 16.87 33.67 6.56
C TRP A 386 15.59 34.46 6.31
N SER A 387 14.45 33.79 6.22
CA SER A 387 13.15 34.46 6.13
C SER A 387 12.61 34.75 7.53
N GLU A 388 11.91 35.87 7.70
CA GLU A 388 11.25 36.20 8.98
C GLU A 388 10.27 35.08 9.39
N SER A 389 9.63 34.43 8.42
CA SER A 389 8.78 33.26 8.65
C SER A 389 9.51 32.05 9.25
N LEU A 390 10.80 31.84 8.93
CA LEU A 390 11.59 30.76 9.54
C LEU A 390 11.89 31.10 11.00
N ARG A 391 12.21 32.37 11.26
CA ARG A 391 12.46 32.89 12.61
C ARG A 391 11.21 32.75 13.50
N GLU A 392 10.07 33.22 13.01
CA GLU A 392 8.79 33.12 13.71
C GLU A 392 8.43 31.66 14.00
N TYR A 393 8.67 30.76 13.04
CA TYR A 393 8.44 29.34 13.25
C TYR A 393 9.34 28.75 14.35
N LEU A 394 10.65 28.99 14.26
CA LEU A 394 11.60 28.48 15.25
C LEU A 394 11.30 29.03 16.64
N TRP A 395 10.87 30.29 16.71
CA TRP A 395 10.40 30.92 17.94
C TRP A 395 9.12 30.27 18.48
N ALA A 396 8.10 30.12 17.64
CA ALA A 396 6.85 29.48 18.01
C ALA A 396 7.08 28.03 18.47
N ARG A 397 8.01 27.31 17.85
CA ARG A 397 8.41 25.96 18.25
C ARG A 397 9.13 25.94 19.58
N ALA A 398 10.08 26.85 19.79
CA ALA A 398 10.80 26.98 21.05
C ALA A 398 9.84 27.32 22.22
N LEU A 399 8.79 28.11 21.96
CA LEU A 399 7.74 28.42 22.92
C LEU A 399 6.73 27.28 23.13
N ALA A 400 6.37 26.55 22.08
CA ALA A 400 5.38 25.47 22.13
C ALA A 400 5.93 24.16 22.70
N TYR A 401 7.19 24.12 23.14
CA TYR A 401 7.78 22.90 23.68
C TYR A 401 7.11 22.53 25.02
N PRO A 402 6.43 21.36 25.10
CA PRO A 402 5.42 21.09 26.13
C PRO A 402 5.97 20.82 27.53
N LEU A 403 7.29 20.67 27.69
CA LEU A 403 7.90 20.31 28.97
C LEU A 403 8.54 21.51 29.67
N VAL A 404 9.42 22.24 28.97
CA VAL A 404 10.08 23.45 29.45
C VAL A 404 10.32 24.36 28.24
N PRO A 405 9.56 25.46 28.07
CA PRO A 405 9.78 26.39 26.96
C PRO A 405 11.16 27.03 27.09
N PHE A 406 11.77 27.34 25.94
CA PHE A 406 13.02 28.10 25.93
C PHE A 406 12.76 29.54 26.36
N SER A 407 13.64 30.10 27.19
CA SER A 407 13.55 31.52 27.49
C SER A 407 13.92 32.35 26.26
N GLU A 408 13.47 33.61 26.23
CA GLU A 408 13.85 34.55 25.16
C GLU A 408 15.37 34.74 25.07
N THR A 409 16.06 34.68 26.21
CA THR A 409 17.52 34.75 26.28
C THR A 409 18.19 33.51 25.68
N GLU A 410 17.74 32.30 26.04
CA GLU A 410 18.28 31.05 25.50
C GLU A 410 18.08 30.97 23.99
N PHE A 411 16.90 31.33 23.49
CA PHE A 411 16.66 31.34 22.06
C PHE A 411 17.45 32.43 21.34
N SER A 412 17.62 33.61 21.94
CA SER A 412 18.47 34.67 21.39
C SER A 412 19.93 34.23 21.29
N GLU A 413 20.43 33.44 22.24
CA GLU A 413 21.76 32.83 22.16
C GLU A 413 21.87 31.82 21.02
N ILE A 414 20.85 30.97 20.84
CA ILE A 414 20.78 30.06 19.69
C ILE A 414 20.78 30.86 18.37
N LEU A 415 20.03 31.96 18.29
CA LEU A 415 19.99 32.82 17.10
C LEU A 415 21.31 33.53 16.82
N LYS A 416 22.13 33.85 17.83
CA LYS A 416 23.46 34.45 17.60
C LYS A 416 24.37 33.54 16.79
N GLU A 417 24.15 32.22 16.82
CA GLU A 417 24.87 31.30 15.94
C GLU A 417 24.65 31.57 14.45
N LEU A 418 23.58 32.28 14.06
CA LEU A 418 23.37 32.72 12.68
C LEU A 418 24.49 33.64 12.16
N GLU A 419 25.11 34.42 13.06
CA GLU A 419 26.20 35.33 12.70
C GLU A 419 27.50 34.57 12.42
N HIS A 420 27.63 33.36 12.95
CA HIS A 420 28.75 32.47 12.69
C HIS A 420 28.43 31.59 11.49
N LYS A 421 29.16 31.82 10.38
CA LYS A 421 29.11 30.90 9.24
C LYS A 421 29.70 29.55 9.65
N THR A 422 28.84 28.61 10.04
CA THR A 422 29.23 27.22 10.23
C THR A 422 29.45 26.59 8.86
N GLU A 423 30.65 26.05 8.62
CA GLU A 423 30.92 25.30 7.39
C GLU A 423 30.04 24.05 7.37
N PRO A 424 29.40 23.68 6.23
CA PRO A 424 28.50 22.53 6.17
C PRO A 424 29.09 21.21 6.69
N ARG A 425 30.42 21.04 6.63
CA ARG A 425 31.12 19.86 7.16
C ARG A 425 31.07 19.77 8.69
N GLU A 426 31.12 20.89 9.38
CA GLU A 426 31.04 20.94 10.85
C GLU A 426 29.64 20.56 11.32
N LEU A 427 28.60 21.03 10.59
CA LEU A 427 27.21 20.64 10.83
C LEU A 427 27.01 19.12 10.74
N ILE A 428 27.60 18.49 9.71
CA ILE A 428 27.54 17.03 9.53
C ILE A 428 28.21 16.30 10.69
N GLN A 429 29.37 16.78 11.16
CA GLN A 429 30.07 16.18 12.31
C GLN A 429 29.25 16.28 13.60
N VAL A 430 28.62 17.43 13.84
CA VAL A 430 27.71 17.62 14.99
C VAL A 430 26.53 16.66 14.89
N LEU A 431 25.95 16.47 13.70
CA LEU A 431 24.85 15.53 13.46
C LEU A 431 25.25 14.06 13.60
N ASP A 432 26.44 13.69 13.13
CA ASP A 432 27.00 12.34 13.25
C ASP A 432 27.26 11.96 14.71
N ALA A 433 27.59 12.93 15.55
CA ALA A 433 27.74 12.73 16.98
C ALA A 433 26.41 12.57 17.75
N GLN A 434 25.27 12.90 17.13
CA GLN A 434 23.97 12.76 17.79
C GLN A 434 23.45 11.31 17.72
N PRO A 435 23.06 10.69 18.85
CA PRO A 435 22.50 9.33 18.87
C PRO A 435 21.17 9.20 18.10
N PHE A 436 20.57 10.31 17.67
CA PHE A 436 19.28 10.38 16.98
C PHE A 436 19.35 11.02 15.59
N LYS A 437 20.52 10.99 14.93
CA LYS A 437 20.81 11.61 13.63
C LYS A 437 19.61 11.59 12.65
N ASN A 438 19.07 10.41 12.33
CA ASN A 438 17.99 10.28 11.35
C ASN A 438 16.70 11.02 11.73
N ARG A 439 16.36 11.07 13.03
CA ARG A 439 15.18 11.79 13.50
C ARG A 439 15.42 13.30 13.51
N ALA A 440 16.57 13.75 14.02
CA ALA A 440 16.95 15.17 13.99
C ALA A 440 16.93 15.70 12.55
N LEU A 441 17.44 14.91 11.60
CA LEU A 441 17.44 15.24 10.18
C LEU A 441 16.03 15.31 9.58
N LEU A 442 15.15 14.36 9.90
CA LEU A 442 13.76 14.40 9.45
C LEU A 442 13.00 15.59 10.04
N GLU A 443 13.27 15.96 11.29
CA GLU A 443 12.65 17.13 11.92
C GLU A 443 13.16 18.42 11.29
N VAL A 444 14.46 18.55 11.03
CA VAL A 444 15.04 19.67 10.25
C VAL A 444 14.36 19.77 8.88
N LEU A 445 14.22 18.65 8.16
CA LEU A 445 13.55 18.62 6.86
C LEU A 445 12.05 18.97 6.99
N ASP A 446 11.35 18.54 8.03
CA ASP A 446 9.93 18.87 8.23
C ASP A 446 9.69 20.35 8.47
N VAL A 447 10.60 20.98 9.21
CA VAL A 447 10.58 22.43 9.46
C VAL A 447 10.77 23.22 8.18
N LEU A 448 11.70 22.80 7.33
CA LEU A 448 11.92 23.44 6.04
C LEU A 448 10.72 23.26 5.10
N LEU A 449 9.99 22.16 5.24
CA LEU A 449 8.73 21.92 4.53
C LEU A 449 7.51 22.59 5.18
N TRP A 450 7.67 23.21 6.35
CA TRP A 450 6.57 23.92 7.01
C TRP A 450 6.23 25.23 6.30
N GLN A 451 7.20 25.83 5.59
CA GLN A 451 7.03 27.03 4.76
C GLN A 451 6.36 26.75 3.42
N LEU A 452 5.30 25.94 3.39
CA LEU A 452 4.50 25.78 2.19
C LEU A 452 3.74 27.08 1.88
N PRO A 453 3.69 27.51 0.61
CA PRO A 453 4.13 26.80 -0.59
C PRO A 453 5.62 26.96 -0.84
N LEU A 454 6.23 25.88 -1.32
CA LEU A 454 7.64 25.84 -1.66
C LEU A 454 7.87 26.75 -2.87
N THR A 455 8.54 27.88 -2.70
CA THR A 455 9.07 28.58 -3.86
C THR A 455 10.15 27.70 -4.51
N LYS A 456 10.45 27.94 -5.79
CA LYS A 456 11.58 27.26 -6.46
C LYS A 456 12.88 27.44 -5.66
N GLY A 457 13.07 28.59 -5.02
CA GLY A 457 14.22 28.85 -4.16
C GLY A 457 14.22 27.98 -2.91
N ASP A 458 13.07 27.76 -2.28
CA ASP A 458 12.95 26.97 -1.04
C ASP A 458 13.16 25.48 -1.31
N GLU A 459 12.73 24.98 -2.48
CA GLU A 459 12.99 23.60 -2.86
C GLU A 459 14.46 23.37 -3.24
N VAL A 460 15.10 24.33 -3.92
CA VAL A 460 16.56 24.27 -4.17
C VAL A 460 17.32 24.29 -2.85
N TYR A 461 16.90 25.16 -1.91
CA TYR A 461 17.44 25.22 -0.56
C TYR A 461 17.27 23.87 0.17
N TYR A 462 16.07 23.30 0.13
CA TYR A 462 15.77 21.98 0.68
C TYR A 462 16.68 20.88 0.11
N TYR A 463 16.88 20.84 -1.20
CA TYR A 463 17.76 19.83 -1.80
C TYR A 463 19.22 20.05 -1.48
N ASN A 464 19.72 21.29 -1.56
CA ASN A 464 21.10 21.60 -1.22
C ASN A 464 21.40 21.17 0.21
N LEU A 465 20.50 21.49 1.15
CA LEU A 465 20.65 21.02 2.52
C LEU A 465 20.56 19.50 2.62
N SER A 466 19.57 18.86 1.98
CA SER A 466 19.47 17.40 1.99
C SER A 466 20.69 16.69 1.41
N GLU A 467 21.35 17.31 0.43
CA GLU A 467 22.56 16.83 -0.22
C GLU A 467 23.76 16.98 0.69
N LEU A 468 23.91 18.14 1.35
CA LEU A 468 24.90 18.36 2.40
C LEU A 468 24.74 17.34 3.53
N LEU A 469 23.51 17.02 3.91
CA LEU A 469 23.20 16.05 4.96
C LEU A 469 23.30 14.58 4.50
N GLY A 470 23.58 14.32 3.22
CA GLY A 470 23.67 12.97 2.67
C GLY A 470 22.33 12.21 2.61
N MET A 471 21.20 12.93 2.64
CA MET A 471 19.85 12.39 2.76
C MET A 471 18.94 12.74 1.58
N ARG A 472 19.52 12.98 0.41
CA ARG A 472 18.76 13.44 -0.77
C ARG A 472 17.58 12.52 -1.12
N LYS A 473 17.72 11.20 -0.97
CA LYS A 473 16.65 10.23 -1.28
C LYS A 473 15.54 10.24 -0.24
N GLU A 474 15.89 10.27 1.03
CA GLU A 474 14.98 10.32 2.16
C GLU A 474 14.20 11.64 2.17
N ALA A 475 14.88 12.75 1.90
CA ALA A 475 14.30 14.07 1.75
C ALA A 475 13.31 14.10 0.58
N ASP A 476 13.68 13.57 -0.59
CA ASP A 476 12.79 13.51 -1.75
C ASP A 476 11.50 12.73 -1.45
N LYS A 477 11.63 11.57 -0.78
CA LYS A 477 10.50 10.77 -0.33
C LYS A 477 9.65 11.53 0.70
N TYR A 478 10.29 12.15 1.68
CA TYR A 478 9.62 12.87 2.76
C TYR A 478 8.84 14.08 2.23
N LEU A 479 9.44 14.87 1.34
CA LEU A 479 8.78 15.95 0.61
C LEU A 479 7.52 15.43 -0.10
N VAL A 480 7.64 14.35 -0.88
CA VAL A 480 6.49 13.79 -1.61
C VAL A 480 5.39 13.31 -0.66
N ASP A 481 5.74 12.64 0.44
CA ASP A 481 4.77 12.17 1.43
C ASP A 481 4.08 13.34 2.16
N LYS A 482 4.81 14.41 2.45
CA LYS A 482 4.25 15.65 3.01
C LYS A 482 3.29 16.33 2.04
N LEU A 483 3.68 16.48 0.77
CA LEU A 483 2.80 17.05 -0.27
C LEU A 483 1.53 16.20 -0.43
N LYS A 484 1.65 14.87 -0.42
CA LYS A 484 0.49 13.95 -0.43
C LYS A 484 -0.43 14.13 0.77
N SER A 485 0.12 14.37 1.95
CA SER A 485 -0.66 14.57 3.19
C SER A 485 -1.56 15.81 3.14
N LYS A 486 -1.21 16.80 2.30
CA LYS A 486 -1.96 18.03 2.08
C LYS A 486 -3.06 17.90 1.03
N LEU A 487 -3.14 16.77 0.31
CA LEU A 487 -4.17 16.55 -0.69
C LEU A 487 -5.52 16.16 -0.04
N PRO A 488 -6.65 16.46 -0.70
CA PRO A 488 -7.98 16.10 -0.20
C PRO A 488 -8.20 14.57 -0.21
N LYS A 489 -8.11 13.93 0.97
CA LYS A 489 -8.15 12.47 1.13
C LYS A 489 -9.39 11.78 0.54
N HIS A 490 -10.54 12.46 0.47
CA HIS A 490 -11.81 11.87 0.05
C HIS A 490 -12.13 12.05 -1.44
N ASP A 491 -11.38 12.90 -2.16
CA ASP A 491 -11.71 13.30 -3.53
C ASP A 491 -10.60 12.96 -4.54
N LEU A 492 -9.54 12.24 -4.12
CA LEU A 492 -8.49 11.72 -4.99
C LEU A 492 -8.86 10.34 -5.55
N ILE A 493 -8.98 10.24 -6.87
CA ILE A 493 -9.16 8.95 -7.55
C ILE A 493 -7.83 8.19 -7.65
N SER A 494 -6.73 8.92 -7.85
CA SER A 494 -5.39 8.36 -7.97
C SER A 494 -4.35 9.38 -7.46
N PRO A 495 -3.24 8.91 -6.85
CA PRO A 495 -2.18 9.81 -6.39
C PRO A 495 -1.40 10.35 -7.60
N PRO A 496 -1.21 11.68 -7.71
CA PRO A 496 -0.39 12.28 -8.75
C PRO A 496 1.09 11.84 -8.68
N PRO A 497 1.79 11.82 -9.82
CA PRO A 497 3.26 11.74 -9.84
C PRO A 497 3.90 12.83 -8.98
N ALA A 498 5.08 12.53 -8.43
CA ALA A 498 5.82 13.46 -7.57
C ALA A 498 6.11 14.80 -8.27
N GLU A 499 6.36 14.77 -9.58
CA GLU A 499 6.64 15.94 -10.41
C GLU A 499 5.42 16.86 -10.53
N ILE A 500 4.22 16.28 -10.64
CA ILE A 500 2.96 17.02 -10.66
C ILE A 500 2.72 17.67 -9.30
N LEU A 501 2.97 16.94 -8.20
CA LEU A 501 2.83 17.50 -6.86
C LEU A 501 3.77 18.67 -6.61
N ARG A 502 5.06 18.51 -6.90
CA ARG A 502 6.03 19.59 -6.73
C ARG A 502 5.67 20.80 -7.55
N TYR A 503 5.26 20.60 -8.80
CA TYR A 503 4.83 21.70 -9.64
C TYR A 503 3.58 22.38 -9.07
N LEU A 504 2.55 21.61 -8.72
CA LEU A 504 1.31 22.13 -8.18
C LEU A 504 1.56 23.01 -6.96
N PHE A 505 2.27 22.51 -5.95
CA PHE A 505 2.54 23.27 -4.73
C PHE A 505 3.52 24.44 -4.89
N ARG A 506 4.19 24.60 -6.05
CA ARG A 506 4.94 25.81 -6.39
C ARG A 506 4.06 26.91 -6.99
N GLU A 507 3.01 26.51 -7.71
CA GLU A 507 2.10 27.43 -8.39
C GLU A 507 0.98 27.94 -7.47
N LEU A 508 0.64 27.18 -6.43
CA LEU A 508 -0.40 27.55 -5.47
C LEU A 508 0.07 28.65 -4.52
N ASP A 509 -0.82 29.62 -4.26
CA ASP A 509 -0.67 30.61 -3.19
C ASP A 509 -0.79 29.90 -1.81
N PRO A 510 -0.05 30.32 -0.76
CA PRO A 510 -0.22 29.76 0.58
C PRO A 510 -1.66 29.71 1.10
N ALA A 511 -2.47 30.69 0.70
CA ALA A 511 -3.86 30.81 1.09
C ALA A 511 -4.82 29.96 0.22
N GLU A 512 -4.37 29.44 -0.92
CA GLU A 512 -5.22 28.64 -1.82
C GLU A 512 -5.47 27.26 -1.22
N ARG A 513 -6.76 26.90 -1.13
CA ARG A 513 -7.18 25.59 -0.65
C ARG A 513 -7.44 24.66 -1.84
N ILE A 514 -6.77 23.52 -1.87
CA ILE A 514 -7.07 22.46 -2.83
C ILE A 514 -8.41 21.82 -2.45
N LEU A 515 -9.40 21.94 -3.35
CA LEU A 515 -10.72 21.33 -3.20
C LEU A 515 -10.74 19.91 -3.76
N ALA A 516 -10.13 19.70 -4.93
CA ALA A 516 -10.06 18.39 -5.56
C ALA A 516 -8.89 18.26 -6.54
N LEU A 517 -8.48 17.01 -6.81
CA LEU A 517 -7.38 16.70 -7.73
C LEU A 517 -7.64 15.38 -8.48
N GLN A 518 -7.58 15.41 -9.80
CA GLN A 518 -7.88 14.24 -10.64
C GLN A 518 -7.04 14.20 -11.93
N GLU A 519 -6.54 13.01 -12.30
CA GLU A 519 -6.02 12.75 -13.65
C GLU A 519 -7.15 12.75 -14.68
N THR A 520 -7.03 13.57 -15.71
CA THR A 520 -7.96 13.63 -16.83
C THR A 520 -7.59 12.61 -17.90
N SER A 521 -8.52 12.30 -18.81
CA SER A 521 -8.18 11.43 -19.95
C SER A 521 -7.56 12.16 -21.13
N THR A 522 -7.59 13.49 -21.11
CA THR A 522 -7.00 14.32 -22.16
C THR A 522 -5.49 14.24 -22.10
N LYS A 523 -4.89 13.93 -23.24
CA LYS A 523 -3.44 13.84 -23.41
C LYS A 523 -2.89 15.13 -24.00
N TYR A 524 -1.85 15.66 -23.37
CA TYR A 524 -0.98 16.67 -23.93
C TYR A 524 0.20 16.01 -24.63
N ARG A 525 0.47 16.41 -25.87
CA ARG A 525 1.59 15.89 -26.65
C ARG A 525 2.75 16.88 -26.63
N PHE A 526 3.80 16.55 -25.90
CA PHE A 526 5.07 17.26 -25.93
C PHE A 526 5.83 16.92 -27.21
N ARG A 527 6.25 17.93 -27.97
CA ARG A 527 7.14 17.79 -29.13
C ARG A 527 8.37 18.66 -28.88
N ASN A 528 9.56 18.07 -29.07
CA ASN A 528 10.79 18.84 -29.13
C ASN A 528 10.92 19.42 -30.56
N VAL A 529 11.10 20.73 -30.67
CA VAL A 529 11.18 21.44 -31.97
C VAL A 529 12.26 20.84 -32.88
N ASP A 530 13.35 20.34 -32.29
CA ASP A 530 14.51 19.84 -33.04
C ASP A 530 14.47 18.33 -33.29
N ARG A 531 13.45 17.59 -32.81
CA ARG A 531 13.46 16.11 -32.87
C ARG A 531 12.08 15.51 -33.16
N THR A 532 12.09 14.36 -33.85
CA THR A 532 10.87 13.62 -34.26
C THR A 532 10.15 12.88 -33.12
N ARG A 533 10.72 12.86 -31.90
CA ARG A 533 10.13 12.12 -30.78
C ARG A 533 9.09 12.98 -30.05
N ALA A 534 7.85 12.51 -30.05
CA ALA A 534 6.76 13.07 -29.24
C ALA A 534 6.53 12.20 -27.98
N ARG A 535 6.13 12.82 -26.88
CA ARG A 535 5.61 12.12 -25.70
C ARG A 535 4.24 12.64 -25.33
N ASP A 536 3.32 11.73 -25.09
CA ASP A 536 2.00 12.04 -24.58
C ASP A 536 2.03 11.95 -23.04
N ALA A 537 1.43 12.91 -22.36
CA ALA A 537 1.18 12.88 -20.91
C ALA A 537 -0.26 13.31 -20.62
N TYR A 538 -0.85 12.81 -19.55
CA TYR A 538 -2.19 13.23 -19.14
C TYR A 538 -2.14 14.56 -18.40
N PHE A 539 -3.21 15.35 -18.54
CA PHE A 539 -3.42 16.49 -17.67
C PHE A 539 -3.95 16.04 -16.31
N TRP A 540 -3.43 16.66 -15.26
CA TRP A 540 -3.98 16.65 -13.91
C TRP A 540 -4.80 17.92 -13.71
N LEU A 541 -6.06 17.77 -13.37
CA LEU A 541 -6.97 18.85 -12.99
C LEU A 541 -6.92 19.06 -11.49
N THR A 542 -6.46 20.22 -11.05
CA THR A 542 -6.60 20.70 -9.68
C THR A 542 -7.67 21.77 -9.62
N ALA A 543 -8.68 21.59 -8.78
CA ALA A 543 -9.60 22.64 -8.40
C ALA A 543 -9.17 23.24 -7.07
N THR A 544 -8.97 24.56 -7.04
CA THR A 544 -8.75 25.33 -5.81
C THR A 544 -10.02 26.12 -5.49
N ASP A 545 -10.02 26.86 -4.39
CA ASP A 545 -11.07 27.84 -4.08
C ASP A 545 -11.09 29.05 -5.03
N ARG A 546 -9.96 29.34 -5.69
CA ARG A 546 -9.81 30.51 -6.57
C ARG A 546 -9.85 30.19 -8.06
N ARG A 547 -9.40 29.01 -8.48
CA ARG A 547 -9.14 28.70 -9.91
C ARG A 547 -9.11 27.20 -10.20
N LEU A 548 -9.17 26.88 -11.49
CA LEU A 548 -8.89 25.55 -12.01
C LEU A 548 -7.50 25.56 -12.68
N LEU A 549 -6.64 24.64 -12.25
CA LEU A 549 -5.29 24.48 -12.80
C LEU A 549 -5.16 23.11 -13.47
N PHE A 550 -4.82 23.11 -14.75
CA PHE A 550 -4.50 21.89 -15.51
C PHE A 550 -3.01 21.78 -15.68
N VAL A 551 -2.42 20.65 -15.29
CA VAL A 551 -0.97 20.43 -15.36
C VAL A 551 -0.65 19.14 -16.09
N ALA A 552 0.17 19.21 -17.13
CA ALA A 552 0.77 18.06 -17.77
C ALA A 552 2.29 18.10 -17.60
N THR A 553 2.92 16.96 -17.29
CA THR A 553 4.37 16.84 -17.22
C THR A 553 4.86 15.58 -17.92
N ALA A 554 6.01 15.67 -18.58
CA ALA A 554 6.66 14.55 -19.25
C ALA A 554 8.18 14.60 -19.05
N GLN A 555 8.79 13.46 -18.77
CA GLN A 555 10.25 13.31 -18.78
C GLN A 555 10.70 12.87 -20.18
N MET A 556 11.60 13.63 -20.80
CA MET A 556 12.25 13.27 -22.05
C MET A 556 13.75 13.49 -21.91
N GLU A 557 14.53 12.41 -22.02
CA GLU A 557 16.00 12.45 -21.99
C GLU A 557 16.59 13.10 -20.72
N GLY A 558 15.95 12.87 -19.56
CA GLY A 558 16.37 13.45 -18.29
C GLY A 558 15.92 14.90 -18.07
N VAL A 559 15.22 15.50 -19.04
CA VAL A 559 14.63 16.84 -18.92
C VAL A 559 13.13 16.72 -18.67
N SER A 560 12.66 17.45 -17.65
CA SER A 560 11.25 17.56 -17.29
C SER A 560 10.59 18.67 -18.11
N TYR A 561 9.69 18.31 -19.03
CA TYR A 561 8.84 19.23 -19.76
C TYR A 561 7.50 19.39 -19.03
N ARG A 562 6.98 20.61 -19.01
CA ARG A 562 5.77 20.97 -18.26
C ARG A 562 4.90 21.89 -19.09
N HIS A 563 3.59 21.72 -18.96
CA HIS A 563 2.61 22.62 -19.54
C HIS A 563 1.48 22.79 -18.53
N SER A 564 1.08 24.04 -18.29
CA SER A 564 -0.04 24.37 -17.43
C SER A 564 -1.03 25.28 -18.14
N VAL A 565 -2.30 25.12 -17.80
CA VAL A 565 -3.39 25.98 -18.26
C VAL A 565 -4.23 26.35 -17.04
N GLU A 566 -4.49 27.63 -16.88
CA GLU A 566 -5.23 28.19 -15.75
C GLU A 566 -6.55 28.77 -16.22
N PHE A 567 -7.58 28.61 -15.39
CA PHE A 567 -8.93 29.08 -15.61
C PHE A 567 -9.44 29.75 -14.33
N GLY A 568 -9.76 31.04 -14.42
CA GLY A 568 -10.29 31.84 -13.31
C GLY A 568 -11.78 31.61 -13.06
N PRO A 569 -12.35 32.23 -12.01
CA PRO A 569 -13.77 32.08 -11.62
C PRO A 569 -14.77 32.47 -12.72
N GLU A 570 -14.36 33.33 -13.65
CA GLU A 570 -15.13 33.74 -14.83
C GLU A 570 -15.23 32.67 -15.92
N THR A 571 -14.60 31.51 -15.75
CA THR A 571 -14.56 30.45 -16.77
C THR A 571 -15.94 29.85 -17.02
N GLU A 572 -16.39 29.92 -18.28
CA GLU A 572 -17.60 29.23 -18.71
C GLU A 572 -17.31 27.74 -18.92
N ILE A 573 -18.03 26.89 -18.20
CA ILE A 573 -17.95 25.44 -18.34
C ILE A 573 -19.23 24.94 -19.00
N SER A 574 -19.09 24.40 -20.22
CA SER A 574 -20.17 23.76 -20.96
C SER A 574 -19.93 22.26 -21.09
N VAL A 575 -21.00 21.47 -20.95
CA VAL A 575 -20.93 20.00 -20.99
C VAL A 575 -21.71 19.49 -22.19
N ARG A 576 -21.02 18.81 -23.11
CA ARG A 576 -21.63 18.09 -24.22
C ARG A 576 -21.76 16.62 -23.84
N LYS A 577 -22.99 16.22 -23.49
CA LYS A 577 -23.29 14.84 -23.10
C LYS A 577 -23.20 13.91 -24.31
N GLY A 578 -22.24 12.99 -24.29
CA GLY A 578 -22.05 12.01 -25.36
C GLY A 578 -22.63 10.63 -25.00
N ARG A 579 -22.68 9.74 -25.99
CA ARG A 579 -23.17 8.36 -25.79
C ARG A 579 -22.17 7.49 -25.00
N LEU A 580 -20.87 7.74 -25.17
CA LEU A 580 -19.79 6.95 -24.56
C LEU A 580 -19.02 7.73 -23.49
N TYR A 581 -18.85 9.03 -23.68
CA TYR A 581 -18.16 9.93 -22.76
C TYR A 581 -18.76 11.33 -22.85
N ASP A 582 -18.67 12.08 -21.76
CA ASP A 582 -19.02 13.50 -21.74
C ASP A 582 -17.79 14.34 -22.10
N GLU A 583 -18.02 15.41 -22.84
CA GLU A 583 -16.99 16.37 -23.24
C GLU A 583 -17.22 17.69 -22.48
N TYR A 584 -16.24 18.08 -21.67
CA TYR A 584 -16.26 19.33 -20.91
C TYR A 584 -15.44 20.38 -21.67
N ILE A 585 -16.07 21.51 -22.00
CA ILE A 585 -15.45 22.61 -22.72
C ILE A 585 -15.36 23.79 -21.77
N LEU A 586 -14.13 24.16 -21.42
CA LEU A 586 -13.81 25.30 -20.58
C LEU A 586 -13.40 26.46 -21.48
N LYS A 587 -14.06 27.61 -21.33
CA LYS A 587 -13.74 28.85 -22.04
C LYS A 587 -13.29 29.91 -21.05
N GLY A 588 -12.02 30.30 -21.13
CA GLY A 588 -11.46 31.40 -20.35
C GLY A 588 -11.67 32.77 -21.01
N PRO A 589 -11.39 33.87 -20.30
CA PRO A 589 -11.67 35.25 -20.74
C PRO A 589 -10.87 35.67 -21.98
N GLU A 590 -9.70 35.07 -22.22
CA GLU A 590 -8.85 35.33 -23.40
C GLU A 590 -9.20 34.46 -24.61
N GLY A 591 -10.38 33.82 -24.62
CA GLY A 591 -10.77 32.88 -25.68
C GLY A 591 -9.99 31.54 -25.64
N LYS A 592 -9.25 31.28 -24.56
CA LYS A 592 -8.62 29.97 -24.32
C LYS A 592 -9.71 28.91 -24.17
N VAL A 593 -9.72 27.93 -25.07
CA VAL A 593 -10.65 26.80 -25.02
C VAL A 593 -9.88 25.52 -24.70
N LEU A 594 -10.24 24.87 -23.59
CA LEU A 594 -9.74 23.53 -23.27
C LEU A 594 -10.89 22.53 -23.31
N THR A 595 -10.68 21.46 -24.08
CA THR A 595 -11.64 20.37 -24.22
C THR A 595 -11.13 19.15 -23.46
N ILE A 596 -11.94 18.69 -22.50
CA ILE A 596 -11.61 17.56 -21.66
C ILE A 596 -12.56 16.42 -21.98
N THR A 597 -11.99 15.27 -22.33
CA THR A 597 -12.74 14.03 -22.43
C THR A 597 -12.60 13.25 -21.12
N ASN A 598 -13.58 12.43 -20.78
CA ASN A 598 -13.45 11.43 -19.73
C ASN A 598 -13.50 10.02 -20.33
N THR A 599 -12.41 9.26 -20.24
CA THR A 599 -12.35 7.89 -20.79
C THR A 599 -13.09 6.85 -19.94
N LEU A 600 -13.54 7.20 -18.73
CA LEU A 600 -14.10 6.25 -17.77
C LEU A 600 -15.56 6.58 -17.42
N PHE A 601 -16.45 6.36 -18.40
CA PHE A 601 -17.92 6.48 -18.28
C PHE A 601 -18.42 7.86 -17.76
N ARG A 602 -19.74 8.08 -17.76
CA ARG A 602 -20.37 9.35 -17.33
C ARG A 602 -19.79 9.81 -16.00
N GLY A 603 -19.08 10.93 -16.04
CA GLY A 603 -18.10 11.29 -15.03
C GLY A 603 -18.71 12.02 -13.84
N SER A 604 -19.30 11.28 -12.90
CA SER A 604 -19.75 11.85 -11.62
C SER A 604 -18.65 12.63 -10.89
N HIS A 605 -17.38 12.25 -11.07
CA HIS A 605 -16.25 12.89 -10.42
C HIS A 605 -15.90 14.26 -11.01
N LEU A 606 -15.75 14.39 -12.33
CA LEU A 606 -15.44 15.70 -12.95
C LEU A 606 -16.56 16.71 -12.71
N GLU A 607 -17.81 16.26 -12.81
CA GLU A 607 -18.97 17.08 -12.49
C GLU A 607 -18.92 17.54 -11.03
N LYS A 608 -18.66 16.64 -10.07
CA LYS A 608 -18.47 16.99 -8.65
C LYS A 608 -17.32 17.98 -8.43
N ILE A 609 -16.20 17.84 -9.13
CA ILE A 609 -15.07 18.78 -9.05
C ILE A 609 -15.49 20.18 -9.49
N PHE A 610 -16.16 20.29 -10.63
CA PHE A 610 -16.63 21.59 -11.13
C PHE A 610 -17.74 22.19 -10.27
N GLU A 611 -18.60 21.36 -9.67
CA GLU A 611 -19.59 21.83 -8.68
C GLU A 611 -18.92 22.35 -7.40
N LEU A 612 -17.93 21.63 -6.86
CA LEU A 612 -17.17 22.07 -5.69
C LEU A 612 -16.47 23.41 -5.95
N TRP A 613 -15.86 23.54 -7.11
CA TRP A 613 -15.21 24.78 -7.54
C TRP A 613 -16.21 25.93 -7.64
N ARG A 614 -17.32 25.75 -8.38
CA ARG A 614 -18.37 26.79 -8.52
C ARG A 614 -18.92 27.27 -7.18
N ARG A 615 -19.15 26.36 -6.24
CA ARG A 615 -19.65 26.69 -4.89
C ARG A 615 -18.64 27.48 -4.06
N SER A 616 -17.35 27.34 -4.34
CA SER A 616 -16.30 28.08 -3.64
C SER A 616 -16.03 29.44 -4.25
N SER A 617 -16.36 29.63 -5.53
CA SER A 617 -16.18 30.89 -6.26
C SER A 617 -17.41 31.80 -6.22
N SER A 618 -18.59 31.26 -5.87
CA SER A 618 -19.81 32.02 -5.57
C SER A 618 -19.83 32.49 -4.13
#